data_AF-A0A850CRP2-F1
#
_entry.id   AF-A0A850CRP2-F1
#
_cell.length_a   1.000
_cell.length_b   1.000
_cell.length_c   1.000
_cell.angle_alpha   90.00
_cell.angle_beta   90.00
_cell.angle_gamma   90.00
#
_symmetry.space_group_name_H-M   'P 1'
#
loop_
_entity.id
_entity.type
_entity.pdbx_description
1 polymer ?
#
loop_
_entity_poly.entity_id
_entity_poly.type
_entity_poly.pdbx_seq_one_letter_code
_entity_poly.pdbx_strand_id
1 'polypeptide(L)' 'MTKEITLEGPPDLRRIYASAALRRGRSRDALPDVRVSRAGVAVDLDDLVAYSRVCRFPVGGTLPVTYPHLLAFPLQMT' A
#
# COMPACT_ATOMS: atom_id res chain seq x y z
N MET A 1 6.79 -18.49 13.85
CA MET A 1 5.55 -18.15 14.59
C MET A 1 5.22 -16.74 14.14
N THR A 2 4.33 -16.63 13.17
CA THR A 2 4.11 -15.38 12.43
C THR A 2 3.60 -14.30 13.36
N LYS A 3 4.30 -13.16 13.38
CA LYS A 3 3.92 -12.01 14.20
C LYS A 3 2.85 -11.20 13.47
N GLU A 4 1.69 -11.03 14.10
CA GLU A 4 0.59 -10.23 13.56
C GLU A 4 0.70 -8.75 13.98
N ILE A 5 0.47 -7.84 13.03
CA ILE A 5 0.51 -6.39 13.22
C ILE A 5 -0.73 -5.80 12.55
N THR A 6 -1.63 -5.22 13.34
CA THR A 6 -2.82 -4.52 12.83
C THR A 6 -2.56 -3.02 12.84
N LEU A 7 -2.75 -2.36 11.70
CA LEU A 7 -2.58 -0.92 11.55
C LEU A 7 -3.94 -0.23 11.57
N GLU A 8 -4.01 0.89 12.31
CA GLU A 8 -5.20 1.74 12.37
C GLU A 8 -5.33 2.65 11.15
N GLY A 9 -4.20 3.05 10.56
CA GLY A 9 -4.14 3.97 9.43
C GLY A 9 -3.20 3.50 8.32
N PRO A 10 -3.25 4.13 7.14
CA PRO A 10 -2.30 3.85 6.07
C PRO A 10 -0.87 4.26 6.50
N PRO A 11 0.13 3.40 6.28
CA PRO A 11 1.54 3.79 6.38
C PRO A 11 1.86 5.03 5.54
N ASP A 12 2.65 5.95 6.10
CA ASP A 12 3.14 7.11 5.38
C ASP A 12 4.25 6.71 4.40
N LEU A 13 3.85 6.47 3.15
CA LEU A 13 4.77 6.12 2.07
C LEU A 13 5.85 7.17 1.84
N ARG A 14 5.55 8.46 2.03
CA ARG A 14 6.54 9.54 1.81
C ARG A 14 7.67 9.39 2.82
N ARG A 15 7.33 9.14 4.08
CA ARG A 15 8.32 8.89 5.13
C ARG A 15 9.11 7.61 4.87
N ILE A 16 8.46 6.53 4.43
CA ILE A 16 9.14 5.27 4.10
C ILE A 16 10.16 5.49 2.98
N TYR A 17 9.74 6.09 1.85
CA TYR A 17 10.63 6.38 0.73
C TYR A 17 11.75 7.36 1.09
N ALA A 18 11.46 8.41 1.85
CA ALA A 18 12.49 9.33 2.34
C ALA A 18 13.53 8.59 3.20
N SER A 19 13.07 7.70 4.09
CA SER A 19 13.98 6.89 4.90
C SER A 19 14.80 5.90 4.07
N ALA A 20 14.24 5.36 2.99
CA ALA A 20 14.92 4.46 2.08
C ALA A 20 15.96 5.19 1.21
N ALA A 21 15.65 6.40 0.74
CA ALA A 21 16.58 7.22 -0.03
C ALA A 21 17.81 7.65 0.79
N LEU A 22 17.64 7.85 2.11
CA LEU A 22 18.71 8.26 3.02
C LEU A 22 19.51 7.09 3.60
N ARG A 23 18.96 5.87 3.61
CA ARG A 23 19.62 4.68 4.18
C ARG A 23 20.35 3.91 3.09
N ARG A 24 21.67 3.72 3.27
CA ARG A 24 22.49 2.87 2.39
C ARG A 24 22.65 1.47 3.00
N GLY A 25 22.49 0.42 2.17
CA GLY A 25 23.01 -0.92 2.46
C GLY A 25 22.39 -1.65 3.64
N ARG A 26 21.07 -1.84 3.65
CA ARG A 26 20.41 -2.75 4.60
C ARG A 26 20.03 -4.04 3.87
N SER A 27 20.96 -5.00 3.83
CA SER A 27 20.63 -6.37 3.46
C SER A 27 20.18 -7.09 4.72
N ARG A 28 19.01 -7.74 4.66
CA ARG A 28 18.62 -8.77 5.63
C ARG A 28 18.67 -10.09 4.90
N ASP A 29 19.26 -11.10 5.52
CA ASP A 29 19.43 -12.43 4.90
C ASP A 29 18.11 -13.20 4.76
N ALA A 30 17.06 -12.78 5.46
CA ALA A 30 15.75 -13.40 5.42
C ALA A 30 14.61 -12.39 5.49
N LEU A 31 13.48 -12.74 4.86
CA LEU A 31 12.22 -12.03 5.01
C LEU A 31 11.69 -12.22 6.45
N PRO A 32 11.11 -11.17 7.06
CA PRO A 32 10.50 -11.28 8.37
C PRO A 32 9.24 -12.16 8.33
N ASP A 33 9.07 -13.03 9.34
CA ASP A 33 7.86 -13.82 9.57
C ASP A 33 6.77 -12.95 10.23
N VAL A 34 6.22 -12.00 9.46
CA VAL A 34 5.22 -11.03 9.90
C VAL A 34 3.98 -11.04 8.99
N ARG A 35 2.81 -10.82 9.58
CA ARG A 35 1.54 -10.59 8.89
C ARG A 35 1.05 -9.20 9.28
N VAL A 36 0.94 -8.31 8.30
CA VAL A 36 0.43 -6.95 8.49
C VAL A 36 -1.00 -6.88 7.94
N SER A 37 -1.93 -6.32 8.72
CA SER A 37 -3.33 -6.17 8.32
C SER A 37 -3.86 -4.77 8.63
N ARG A 38 -4.90 -4.36 7.90
CA ARG A 38 -5.65 -3.12 8.16
C ARG A 38 -7.12 -3.36 7.82
N ALA A 39 -8.01 -2.91 8.70
CA ALA A 39 -9.44 -2.95 8.49
C ALA A 39 -9.99 -1.58 8.05
N GLY A 40 -11.23 -1.56 7.54
CA GLY A 40 -11.92 -0.30 7.22
C GLY A 40 -11.28 0.50 6.09
N VAL A 41 -10.67 -0.16 5.11
CA VAL A 41 -10.12 0.51 3.93
C VAL A 41 -11.27 1.05 3.07
N ALA A 42 -11.47 2.37 3.10
CA ALA A 42 -12.41 3.05 2.22
C ALA A 42 -11.74 3.45 0.90
N VAL A 43 -12.53 3.47 -0.17
CA VAL A 43 -12.11 3.99 -1.47
C VAL A 43 -12.48 5.46 -1.55
N ASP A 44 -11.49 6.30 -1.82
CA ASP A 44 -11.70 7.68 -2.19
C ASP A 44 -12.04 7.76 -3.68
N LEU A 45 -13.19 8.39 -4.01
CA LEU A 45 -13.67 8.44 -5.38
C LEU A 45 -12.84 9.36 -6.27
N ASP A 46 -12.28 10.44 -5.72
CA ASP A 46 -11.46 11.36 -6.49
C ASP A 46 -10.13 10.69 -6.87
N ASP A 47 -9.52 9.96 -5.94
CA ASP A 47 -8.32 9.15 -6.19
C ASP A 47 -8.60 8.02 -7.19
N LEU A 48 -9.74 7.33 -7.07
CA LEU A 48 -10.14 6.27 -8.01
C LEU A 48 -10.32 6.82 -9.43
N VAL A 49 -10.97 7.98 -9.56
CA VAL A 49 -11.18 8.63 -10.86
C VAL A 49 -9.85 9.11 -11.44
N ALA A 50 -8.98 9.70 -10.63
CA ALA A 50 -7.65 10.12 -11.06
C ALA A 50 -6.81 8.93 -11.56
N TYR A 51 -6.79 7.83 -10.78
CA TYR A 51 -6.13 6.58 -11.18
C TYR A 51 -6.69 6.04 -12.50
N SER A 52 -8.02 5.97 -12.61
CA SER A 52 -8.68 5.45 -13.82
C SER A 52 -8.33 6.27 -15.05
N ARG A 53 -8.22 7.60 -14.93
CA ARG A 53 -7.79 8.48 -16.02
C ARG A 53 -6.33 8.24 -16.43
N VAL A 54 -5.43 8.09 -15.46
CA VAL A 54 -4.00 7.81 -15.72
C VAL A 54 -3.83 6.47 -16.43
N CYS A 55 -4.49 5.43 -15.93
CA CYS A 55 -4.40 4.07 -16.47
C CYS A 55 -5.36 3.78 -17.62
N ARG A 56 -6.18 4.77 -18.03
CA ARG A 56 -7.20 4.65 -19.09
C ARG A 56 -8.27 3.57 -18.84
N PHE A 57 -8.63 3.35 -17.58
CA PHE A 57 -9.80 2.54 -17.22
C PHE A 57 -11.10 3.35 -17.36
N PRO A 58 -12.23 2.71 -17.71
CA PRO A 58 -13.53 3.36 -17.67
C PRO A 58 -13.90 3.71 -16.23
N VAL A 59 -14.43 4.90 -16.02
CA VAL A 59 -14.99 5.31 -14.72
C VAL A 59 -16.41 4.77 -14.62
N GLY A 60 -16.68 3.99 -13.57
CA GLY A 60 -17.99 3.37 -13.33
C GLY A 60 -18.12 2.85 -11.91
N GLY A 61 -19.14 2.02 -11.65
CA GLY A 61 -19.43 1.47 -10.33
C GLY A 61 -18.52 0.32 -9.88
N THR A 62 -17.58 -0.09 -10.72
CA THR A 62 -16.67 -1.22 -10.46
C THR A 62 -15.23 -0.73 -10.39
N LEU A 63 -14.49 -1.20 -9.39
CA LEU A 63 -13.07 -0.91 -9.27
C LEU A 63 -12.28 -1.60 -10.39
N PRO A 64 -11.29 -0.94 -11.01
CA PRO A 64 -10.30 -1.63 -11.84
C PRO A 64 -9.62 -2.75 -11.05
N VAL A 65 -9.35 -3.89 -11.68
CA VAL A 65 -8.76 -5.08 -11.02
C VAL A 65 -7.41 -4.79 -10.35
N THR A 66 -6.71 -3.77 -10.83
CA THR A 66 -5.41 -3.33 -10.32
C THR A 66 -5.50 -2.36 -9.15
N TYR A 67 -6.64 -1.70 -8.95
CA TYR A 67 -6.81 -0.68 -7.91
C TYR A 67 -6.70 -1.24 -6.48
N PRO A 68 -7.22 -2.45 -6.15
CA PRO A 68 -6.97 -3.07 -4.85
C PRO A 68 -5.49 -3.23 -4.49
N HIS A 69 -4.61 -3.41 -5.48
CA HIS A 69 -3.17 -3.47 -5.22
C HIS A 69 -2.62 -2.12 -4.76
N LEU A 70 -3.13 -0.99 -5.27
CA LEU A 70 -2.74 0.34 -4.77
C LEU A 70 -3.19 0.59 -3.34
N LEU A 71 -4.40 0.13 -2.98
CA LEU A 71 -4.91 0.24 -1.61
C LEU A 71 -4.09 -0.60 -0.61
N ALA A 72 -3.63 -1.77 -1.04
CA ALA A 72 -2.85 -2.69 -0.22
C ALA A 72 -1.34 -2.37 -0.19
N PHE A 73 -0.83 -1.63 -1.18
CA PHE A 73 0.60 -1.36 -1.35
C PHE A 73 1.31 -0.77 -0.12
N PRO A 74 0.72 0.19 0.63
CA PRO A 74 1.32 0.68 1.86
C PRO A 74 1.64 -0.42 2.88
N LEU A 75 0.81 -1.47 2.98
CA LEU A 75 1.04 -2.59 3.89
C LEU A 75 2.26 -3.43 3.49
N GLN A 76 2.55 -3.51 2.18
CA GLN A 76 3.72 -4.24 1.66
C GLN A 76 5.04 -3.51 1.96
N MET A 77 4.97 -2.21 2.26
CA MET A 77 6.12 -1.35 2.53
C MET A 77 6.42 -1.18 4.03
N THR A 78 5.69 -1.89 4.89
CA THR A 78 5.83 -1.85 6.36
C THR A 78 6.77 -2.94 6.85
#